data_AF-A0A969GTG0-F1
#
_entry.id   AF-A0A969GTG0-F1
#
_cell.length_a   1.000
_cell.length_b   1.000
_cell.length_c   1.000
_cell.angle_alpha   90.00
_cell.angle_beta   90.00
_cell.angle_gamma   90.00
#
_symmetry.space_group_name_H-M   'P 1'
#
loop_
_entity.id
_entity.type
_entity.pdbx_description
1 polymer ?
#
loop_
_entity_poly.entity_id
_entity_poly.type
_entity_poly.pdbx_seq_one_letter_code
_entity_poly.pdbx_strand_id
1 'polypeptide(L)' 'MRSIEQLTEEILSLPSASRALLADKLVESLEFDTDSTIQAVWVSKAKRRRDEIRDGTVQPILGED' A
#
# COMPACT_ATOMS: atom_id res chain seq x y z
N MET A 1 -24.27 -2.10 -17.88
CA MET A 1 -23.00 -2.39 -17.19
C MET A 1 -22.28 -3.44 -18.02
N ARG A 2 -21.01 -3.22 -18.40
CA ARG A 2 -20.21 -4.25 -19.09
C ARG A 2 -19.90 -5.38 -18.09
N SER A 3 -19.74 -6.61 -18.57
CA SER A 3 -19.30 -7.72 -17.71
C SER A 3 -17.82 -7.55 -17.34
N ILE A 4 -17.36 -8.25 -16.30
CA ILE A 4 -15.94 -8.23 -15.89
C ILE A 4 -15.05 -8.75 -17.02
N GLU A 5 -15.50 -9.76 -17.75
CA GLU A 5 -14.79 -10.34 -18.88
C GLU A 5 -14.63 -9.31 -20.00
N GLN A 6 -15.70 -8.60 -20.36
CA GLN A 6 -15.67 -7.53 -21.37
C GLN A 6 -14.74 -6.38 -20.96
N LEU A 7 -14.77 -5.97 -19.69
CA LEU A 7 -13.86 -4.94 -19.17
C LEU A 7 -12.41 -5.41 -19.15
N THR A 8 -12.17 -6.69 -18.85
CA THR A 8 -10.82 -7.28 -18.82
C THR A 8 -10.22 -7.31 -20.22
N GLU A 9 -10.97 -7.74 -21.23
CA GLU A 9 -10.55 -7.73 -22.63
C GLU A 9 -10.16 -6.32 -23.09
N GLU A 10 -11.00 -5.33 -22.78
CA GLU A 10 -10.75 -3.93 -23.12
C GLU A 10 -9.49 -3.38 -22.43
N ILE A 11 -9.31 -3.62 -21.12
CA ILE A 11 -8.13 -3.16 -20.38
C ILE A 11 -6.87 -3.84 -20.92
N LEU A 12 -6.91 -5.13 -21.21
CA LEU A 12 -5.75 -5.86 -21.73
C LEU A 12 -5.36 -5.41 -23.15
N SER A 13 -6.30 -4.89 -23.93
CA SER A 13 -6.03 -4.31 -25.26
C SER A 13 -5.22 -3.00 -25.22
N LEU A 14 -5.16 -2.33 -24.07
CA LEU A 14 -4.44 -1.05 -23.92
C LEU A 14 -2.92 -1.24 -23.94
N PRO A 15 -2.13 -0.21 -24.31
CA PRO A 15 -0.68 -0.21 -24.14
C PRO A 15 -0.27 -0.43 -22.68
N SER A 16 0.93 -1.00 -22.45
CA SER A 16 1.38 -1.37 -21.10
C SER A 16 1.37 -0.21 -20.11
N ALA A 17 1.77 1.00 -20.53
CA ALA A 17 1.78 2.19 -19.67
C ALA A 17 0.37 2.58 -19.20
N SER A 18 -0.63 2.52 -20.07
CA SER A 18 -2.03 2.80 -19.72
C SER A 18 -2.59 1.74 -18.77
N ARG A 19 -2.21 0.47 -18.96
CA ARG A 19 -2.58 -0.61 -18.03
C ARG A 19 -1.95 -0.43 -16.66
N ALA A 20 -0.69 -0.01 -16.58
CA ALA A 20 -0.03 0.30 -15.31
C ALA A 20 -0.76 1.43 -14.56
N LEU A 21 -1.10 2.52 -15.26
CA LEU A 21 -1.88 3.61 -14.67
C LEU A 21 -3.24 3.15 -14.15
N LEU A 22 -3.94 2.28 -14.88
CA LEU A 22 -5.22 1.73 -14.43
C LEU A 22 -5.05 0.77 -13.25
N ALA A 23 -3.98 -0.03 -13.22
CA ALA A 23 -3.67 -0.90 -12.09
C ALA A 23 -3.47 -0.08 -10.80
N ASP A 24 -2.70 1.01 -10.86
CA ASP A 24 -2.51 1.91 -9.71
C ASP A 24 -3.84 2.47 -9.21
N LYS A 25 -4.69 2.98 -10.12
CA LYS A 25 -6.02 3.51 -9.77
C LYS A 25 -6.97 2.46 -9.20
N LEU A 26 -6.91 1.23 -9.72
CA LEU A 26 -7.71 0.14 -9.18
C LEU A 26 -7.25 -0.21 -7.77
N VAL A 27 -5.95 -0.26 -7.52
CA VAL A 27 -5.39 -0.47 -6.17
C VAL A 27 -5.78 0.68 -5.22
N GLU A 28 -5.71 1.93 -5.66
CA GLU A 28 -6.20 3.09 -4.89
C GLU A 28 -7.71 3.00 -4.60
N SER A 29 -8.52 2.54 -5.57
CA SER A 29 -9.96 2.36 -5.35
C SER A 29 -10.29 1.24 -4.37
N LEU A 30 -9.34 0.32 -4.17
CA LEU A 30 -9.36 -0.70 -3.14
C LEU A 30 -8.81 -0.13 -1.82
N GLU A 31 -8.97 1.18 -1.54
CA GLU A 31 -8.92 1.68 -0.17
C GLU A 31 -9.99 0.93 0.65
N PHE A 32 -9.62 -0.26 1.09
CA PHE A 32 -10.24 -0.97 2.16
C PHE A 32 -10.24 0.02 3.31
N ASP A 33 -11.40 0.24 3.95
CA ASP A 33 -11.44 0.77 5.32
C ASP A 33 -10.29 0.11 6.05
N THR A 34 -9.21 0.86 6.32
CA THR A 34 -7.96 0.27 6.78
C THR A 34 -8.32 -0.59 7.96
N ASP A 35 -8.17 -1.92 7.82
CA ASP A 35 -8.67 -2.84 8.84
C ASP A 35 -8.13 -2.33 10.17
N SER A 36 -9.05 -1.89 11.04
CA SER A 36 -8.70 -1.21 12.27
C SER A 36 -7.74 -2.05 13.12
N THR A 37 -7.79 -3.37 12.97
CA THR A 37 -6.86 -4.34 13.55
C THR A 37 -5.46 -4.19 12.97
N ILE A 38 -5.34 -4.16 11.63
CA ILE A 38 -4.06 -3.95 10.93
C ILE A 38 -3.48 -2.60 11.34
N GLN A 39 -4.28 -1.53 11.31
CA GLN A 39 -3.84 -0.20 11.71
C GLN A 39 -3.36 -0.15 13.17
N ALA A 40 -4.07 -0.79 14.10
CA ALA A 40 -3.64 -0.89 15.49
C ALA A 40 -2.30 -1.63 15.65
N VAL A 41 -2.08 -2.71 14.89
CA VAL A 41 -0.81 -3.46 14.89
C VAL A 41 0.33 -2.59 14.37
N TRP A 42 0.14 -1.85 13.28
CA TRP A 42 1.16 -0.93 12.75
C TRP A 42 1.49 0.19 13.74
N VAL A 43 0.49 0.81 14.36
CA VAL A 43 0.69 1.85 15.38
C VAL A 43 1.44 1.30 16.59
N SER A 44 1.09 0.10 17.06
CA SER A 44 1.80 -0.56 18.16
C SER A 44 3.28 -0.80 17.82
N LYS A 45 3.55 -1.33 16.62
CA LYS A 45 4.91 -1.59 16.15
C LYS A 45 5.72 -0.31 15.98
N ALA A 46 5.12 0.76 15.47
CA ALA A 46 5.77 2.07 15.33
C ALA A 46 6.15 2.68 16.70
N LYS A 47 5.24 2.63 17.67
CA LYS A 47 5.51 3.07 19.05
C LYS A 47 6.66 2.28 19.68
N ARG A 48 6.61 0.95 19.58
CA ARG A 48 7.66 0.07 20.08
C ARG A 48 9.03 0.41 19.48
N ARG A 49 9.12 0.53 18.14
CA ARG A 49 10.38 0.86 17.44
C ARG A 49 10.94 2.22 17.86
N ARG A 50 10.08 3.22 18.02
CA ARG A 50 10.48 4.55 18.53
C ARG A 50 11.05 4.45 19.94
N ASP A 51 10.42 3.66 20.80
CA ASP A 51 10.85 3.51 22.20
C ASP A 51 12.18 2.75 22.27
N GLU A 52 12.36 1.67 21.50
CA GLU A 52 13.62 0.93 21.35
C GLU A 52 14.79 1.80 20.86
N ILE A 53 14.52 2.83 20.05
CA ILE A 53 15.54 3.81 19.62
C ILE A 53 15.85 4.79 20.77
N ARG A 54 14.82 5.25 21.49
CA ARG A 54 14.97 6.24 22.57
C ARG A 54 15.65 5.69 23.81
N ASP A 55 15.38 4.43 24.14
CA ASP A 55 16.00 3.75 25.29
C ASP A 55 17.39 3.16 24.95
N GLY A 56 17.81 3.24 23.68
CA GLY A 56 19.11 2.77 23.22
C GLY A 56 19.20 1.27 22.99
N THR A 57 18.09 0.53 23.05
CA THR A 57 18.04 -0.91 22.74
C THR A 57 18.41 -1.19 21.28
N VAL A 58 18.09 -0.26 20.36
CA VAL A 58 18.35 -0.41 18.92
C VAL A 58 19.08 0.83 18.37
N GLN A 59 20.15 0.60 17.60
CA GLN A 59 20.84 1.66 16.86
C GLN A 59 20.12 1.95 15.52
N PRO A 60 19.69 3.19 15.26
CA PRO A 60 19.08 3.55 14.00
C PRO A 60 20.12 3.62 12.87
N ILE A 61 19.65 3.41 11.64
CA ILE A 61 20.43 3.72 10.43
C ILE A 61 20.30 5.20 10.10
N LEU A 62 21.33 5.79 9.51
CA LEU A 62 21.29 7.15 9.01
C LEU A 62 20.33 7.23 7.81
N GLY A 63 19.49 8.26 7.77
CA GLY A 63 18.70 8.58 6.58
C GLY A 63 19.61 9.14 5.48
N GLU A 64 19.27 8.84 4.23
CA GLU A 64 19.85 9.52 3.06
C GLU A 64 19.18 10.89 2.89
N ASP A 65 19.92 11.87 2.35
CA ASP A 65 19.43 13.23 2.05
C ASP A 65 18.44 13.26 0.87
#